data_AF-A0A661BBD6-F1
#
_entry.id   AF-A0A661BBD6-F1
#
_cell.length_a   1.000
_cell.length_b   1.000
_cell.length_c   1.000
_cell.angle_alpha   90.00
_cell.angle_beta   90.00
_cell.angle_gamma   90.00
#
_symmetry.space_group_name_H-M   'P 1'
#
loop_
_entity.id
_entity.type
_entity.pdbx_description
1 polymer ?
#
loop_
_entity_poly.entity_id
_entity_poly.type
_entity_poly.pdbx_seq_one_letter_code
_entity_poly.pdbx_strand_id
1 'polypeptide(L)'
;RIRGKFFINEELAVSSAFGISSQYIRSIADETSDFPFDVFFPSDKEEPAKSTNISVGIQKWLGKEYTLTGELFYSKFSNLSMYKDSLARWNDFFWIGEGDSYGLEALFGKTGARMTGHIGYTLLFSNRKFAGESFPSSIARRHTVTAVLSLSYGKWTLGTAGELAAGNPYTPNGKERNSRETEPYFRLDISGSRAIGEKVVITPYLSIINITNHKNIFDYSADETAKKGLPLIPFVGIRGSF
;
A
#
# COMPACT_ATOMS: atom_id res chain seq x y z
N ARG A 1 2.27 12.85 -18.83
CA ARG A 1 3.17 11.81 -18.24
C ARG A 1 4.04 11.26 -19.37
N ILE A 2 5.33 11.10 -19.14
CA ILE A 2 6.31 10.53 -20.07
C ILE A 2 6.92 9.30 -19.41
N ARG A 3 7.12 8.23 -20.18
CA ARG A 3 7.82 7.01 -19.72
C ARG A 3 8.73 6.52 -20.83
N GLY A 4 9.90 6.05 -20.48
CA GLY A 4 10.87 5.44 -21.38
C GLY A 4 11.30 4.09 -20.83
N LYS A 5 11.54 3.14 -21.73
CA LYS A 5 12.19 1.86 -21.41
C LYS A 5 13.22 1.57 -22.48
N PHE A 6 14.44 1.27 -22.04
CA PHE A 6 15.56 0.97 -22.89
C PHE A 6 16.10 -0.41 -22.54
N PHE A 7 16.19 -1.28 -23.53
CA PHE A 7 16.78 -2.61 -23.37
C PHE A 7 18.29 -2.49 -23.60
N ILE A 8 19.07 -2.77 -22.55
CA ILE A 8 20.52 -2.86 -22.64
C ILE A 8 20.91 -4.13 -23.40
N ASN A 9 20.17 -5.21 -23.16
CA ASN A 9 20.24 -6.47 -23.90
C ASN A 9 18.90 -7.24 -23.72
N GLU A 10 18.86 -8.49 -24.17
CA GLU A 10 17.65 -9.35 -24.08
C GLU A 10 17.21 -9.64 -22.64
N GLU A 11 18.12 -9.56 -21.67
CA GLU A 11 17.89 -9.92 -20.27
C GLU A 11 17.86 -8.72 -19.31
N LEU A 12 18.10 -7.50 -19.79
CA LEU A 12 18.24 -6.32 -18.96
C LEU A 12 17.63 -5.08 -19.62
N ALA A 13 16.73 -4.43 -18.90
CA ALA A 13 16.17 -3.15 -19.28
C ALA A 13 16.26 -2.13 -18.15
N VAL A 14 16.44 -0.87 -18.53
CA VAL A 14 16.31 0.28 -17.66
C VAL A 14 15.06 1.05 -18.07
N SER A 15 14.37 1.63 -17.11
CA SER A 15 13.16 2.41 -17.33
C SER A 15 13.21 3.70 -16.53
N SER A 16 12.54 4.72 -17.05
CA SER A 16 12.35 5.97 -16.36
C SER A 16 10.94 6.50 -16.61
N ALA A 17 10.39 7.21 -15.63
CA ALA A 17 9.08 7.82 -15.73
C ALA A 17 9.08 9.21 -15.11
N PHE A 18 8.35 10.12 -15.72
CA PHE A 18 8.05 11.44 -15.18
C PHE A 18 6.58 11.76 -15.40
N GLY A 19 5.91 12.30 -14.40
CA GLY A 19 4.51 12.66 -14.52
C GLY A 19 4.06 13.69 -13.51
N ILE A 20 3.22 14.61 -13.98
CA ILE A 20 2.49 15.53 -13.14
C ILE A 20 1.03 15.05 -13.11
N SER A 21 0.39 15.12 -11.96
CA SER A 21 -1.02 14.81 -11.77
C SER A 21 -1.66 15.86 -10.89
N SER A 22 -2.95 16.11 -11.10
CA SER A 22 -3.74 17.09 -10.35
C SER A 22 -5.03 16.47 -9.88
N GLN A 23 -5.38 16.70 -8.62
CA GLN A 23 -6.61 16.22 -8.01
C GLN A 23 -7.52 17.42 -7.70
N TYR A 24 -8.67 17.47 -8.35
CA TYR A 24 -9.64 18.57 -8.25
C TYR A 24 -10.70 18.35 -7.17
N ILE A 25 -10.84 17.11 -6.68
CA ILE A 25 -11.72 16.76 -5.56
C ILE A 25 -10.84 16.51 -4.34
N ARG A 26 -11.00 17.29 -3.29
CA ARG A 26 -10.24 17.13 -2.04
C ARG A 26 -10.89 16.02 -1.22
N SER A 27 -10.13 15.00 -0.87
CA SER A 27 -10.46 14.07 0.21
C SER A 27 -9.67 14.50 1.41
N ILE A 28 -10.33 14.78 2.52
CA ILE A 28 -9.64 15.17 3.74
C ILE A 28 -10.00 14.15 4.80
N ALA A 29 -9.03 13.30 5.10
CA ALA A 29 -9.03 12.47 6.29
C ALA A 29 -8.74 13.37 7.48
N ASP A 30 -9.61 13.34 8.48
CA ASP A 30 -9.32 13.96 9.75
C ASP A 30 -8.24 13.11 10.46
N GLU A 31 -7.01 13.61 10.54
CA GLU A 31 -5.91 12.91 11.21
C GLU A 31 -5.96 13.07 12.74
N THR A 32 -6.90 13.86 13.28
CA THR A 32 -7.04 14.17 14.71
C THR A 32 -8.40 13.79 15.32
N SER A 33 -9.43 13.46 14.52
CA SER A 33 -10.77 13.09 14.99
C SER A 33 -11.15 11.65 14.68
N ASP A 34 -11.94 11.03 15.57
CA ASP A 34 -12.52 9.68 15.49
C ASP A 34 -13.49 9.46 14.32
N PHE A 35 -13.54 10.37 13.34
CA PHE A 35 -14.54 10.35 12.27
C PHE A 35 -14.12 9.40 11.14
N PRO A 36 -14.86 8.30 10.87
CA PRO A 36 -14.41 7.22 9.99
C PRO A 36 -14.61 7.52 8.50
N PHE A 37 -14.93 8.76 8.13
CA PHE A 37 -15.24 9.15 6.76
C PHE A 37 -14.47 10.39 6.35
N ASP A 38 -13.84 10.32 5.18
CA ASP A 38 -13.28 11.49 4.52
C ASP A 38 -14.39 12.43 4.07
N VAL A 39 -14.18 13.73 4.25
CA VAL A 39 -15.10 14.74 3.71
C VAL A 39 -14.59 15.23 2.36
N PHE A 40 -15.49 15.23 1.37
CA PHE A 40 -15.16 15.60 -0.01
C PHE A 40 -15.67 16.99 -0.37
N PHE A 41 -14.79 17.85 -0.87
CA PHE A 41 -15.15 19.18 -1.36
C PHE A 41 -14.52 19.48 -2.73
N PRO A 42 -15.24 20.15 -3.65
CA PRO A 42 -14.68 20.60 -4.93
C PRO A 42 -13.62 21.71 -4.71
N SER A 43 -12.57 21.73 -5.54
CA SER A 43 -11.52 22.77 -5.50
C SER A 43 -11.87 24.00 -6.35
N ASP A 44 -13.06 24.56 -6.19
CA ASP A 44 -13.60 25.60 -7.07
C ASP A 44 -12.94 26.99 -6.92
N LYS A 45 -12.37 27.30 -5.75
CA LYS A 45 -11.71 28.60 -5.47
C LYS A 45 -10.19 28.53 -5.26
N GLU A 46 -9.65 27.34 -5.09
CA GLU A 46 -8.26 27.12 -4.67
C GLU A 46 -7.55 26.18 -5.65
N GLU A 47 -6.22 26.30 -5.78
CA GLU A 47 -5.48 25.41 -6.68
C GLU A 47 -5.69 23.93 -6.32
N PRO A 48 -5.80 23.02 -7.31
CA PRO A 48 -5.89 21.59 -7.05
C PRO A 48 -4.60 21.07 -6.42
N ALA A 49 -4.73 20.00 -5.62
CA ALA A 49 -3.58 19.25 -5.15
C ALA A 49 -2.80 18.70 -6.35
N LYS A 50 -1.49 18.90 -6.37
CA LYS A 50 -0.62 18.49 -7.48
C LYS A 50 0.46 17.53 -6.97
N SER A 51 0.78 16.54 -7.78
CA SER A 51 1.91 15.64 -7.54
C SER A 51 2.83 15.62 -8.76
N THR A 52 4.12 15.82 -8.54
CA THR A 52 5.18 15.62 -9.54
C THR A 52 5.96 14.37 -9.16
N ASN A 53 5.91 13.36 -10.01
CA ASN A 53 6.50 12.05 -9.77
C ASN A 53 7.61 11.79 -10.77
N ILE A 54 8.74 11.30 -10.28
CA ILE A 54 9.85 10.79 -11.08
C ILE A 54 10.25 9.42 -10.55
N SER A 55 10.53 8.48 -11.45
CA SER A 55 11.12 7.20 -11.06
C SER A 55 12.11 6.69 -12.09
N VAL A 56 13.04 5.88 -11.62
CA VAL A 56 14.03 5.16 -12.41
C VAL A 56 14.08 3.73 -11.92
N GLY A 57 14.01 2.78 -12.84
CA GLY A 57 13.95 1.37 -12.50
C GLY A 57 14.81 0.51 -13.42
N ILE A 58 15.19 -0.64 -12.90
CA ILE A 58 15.90 -1.71 -13.58
C ILE A 58 15.03 -2.96 -13.56
N GLN A 59 15.00 -3.68 -14.67
CA GLN A 59 14.35 -4.97 -14.78
C GLN A 59 15.31 -5.97 -15.42
N LYS A 60 15.57 -7.07 -14.72
CA LYS A 60 16.43 -8.15 -15.17
C LYS A 60 15.65 -9.45 -15.25
N TRP A 61 15.73 -10.13 -16.39
CA TRP A 61 15.19 -11.47 -16.59
C TRP A 61 16.30 -12.48 -16.35
N LEU A 62 16.01 -13.54 -15.59
CA LEU A 62 16.94 -14.63 -15.33
C LEU A 62 16.32 -15.90 -15.92
N GLY A 63 16.68 -16.17 -17.18
CA GLY A 63 15.98 -17.17 -18.00
C GLY A 63 14.51 -16.79 -18.25
N LYS A 64 13.66 -17.80 -18.47
CA LYS A 64 12.24 -17.59 -18.83
C LYS A 64 11.30 -17.43 -17.63
N GLU A 65 11.75 -17.82 -16.44
CA GLU A 65 10.88 -18.00 -15.29
C GLU A 65 11.04 -16.94 -14.21
N TYR A 66 12.15 -16.21 -14.17
CA TYR A 66 12.45 -15.31 -13.07
C TYR A 66 12.63 -13.87 -13.54
N THR A 67 12.14 -12.93 -12.74
CA THR A 67 12.29 -11.50 -13.00
C THR A 67 12.67 -10.79 -11.72
N LEU A 68 13.69 -9.95 -11.78
CA LEU A 68 14.08 -9.04 -10.73
C LEU A 68 13.82 -7.61 -11.19
N THR A 69 13.06 -6.85 -10.41
CA THR A 69 12.80 -5.43 -10.65
C THR A 69 13.28 -4.64 -9.45
N GLY A 70 13.92 -3.51 -9.69
CA GLY A 70 14.20 -2.49 -8.68
C GLY A 70 13.79 -1.13 -9.20
N GLU A 71 13.15 -0.30 -8.38
CA GLU A 71 12.74 1.06 -8.73
C GLU A 71 13.09 2.02 -7.59
N LEU A 72 13.66 3.16 -7.95
CA LEU A 72 13.78 4.33 -7.10
C LEU A 72 12.76 5.35 -7.54
N PHE A 73 12.05 5.96 -6.60
CA PHE A 73 11.05 6.96 -6.89
C PHE A 73 11.19 8.19 -5.99
N TYR A 74 10.74 9.32 -6.51
CA TYR A 74 10.57 10.57 -5.78
C TYR A 74 9.28 11.25 -6.25
N SER A 75 8.50 11.71 -5.30
CA SER A 75 7.22 12.37 -5.52
C SER A 75 7.19 13.64 -4.68
N LYS A 76 6.94 14.78 -5.32
CA LYS A 76 6.70 16.05 -4.64
C LYS A 76 5.23 16.41 -4.73
N PHE A 77 4.63 16.77 -3.61
CA PHE A 77 3.25 17.17 -3.48
C PHE A 77 3.15 18.65 -3.15
N SER A 78 2.18 19.33 -3.76
CA SER A 78 1.85 20.72 -3.46
C SER A 78 0.34 20.89 -3.38
N ASN A 79 -0.09 21.94 -2.68
CA ASN A 79 -1.50 22.24 -2.44
C ASN A 79 -2.25 21.09 -1.72
N LEU A 80 -1.55 20.37 -0.84
CA LEU A 80 -2.19 19.41 0.05
C LEU A 80 -3.07 20.15 1.04
N SER A 81 -4.22 19.59 1.41
CA SER A 81 -5.16 20.18 2.36
C SER A 81 -5.20 19.38 3.65
N MET A 82 -5.21 20.05 4.79
CA MET A 82 -5.37 19.46 6.12
C MET A 82 -6.32 20.32 6.95
N TYR A 83 -7.15 19.70 7.80
CA TYR A 83 -8.02 20.46 8.70
C TYR A 83 -7.22 21.35 9.66
N LYS A 84 -7.71 22.58 9.86
CA LYS A 84 -7.37 23.44 10.98
C LYS A 84 -8.17 22.97 12.19
N ASP A 85 -7.54 22.80 13.34
CA ASP A 85 -8.16 22.38 14.61
C ASP A 85 -9.34 23.27 15.11
N SER A 86 -9.59 24.42 14.46
CA SER A 86 -10.62 25.37 14.90
C SER A 86 -11.81 25.45 13.94
N LEU A 87 -13.01 25.16 14.44
CA LEU A 87 -14.31 25.38 13.77
C LEU A 87 -14.67 26.87 13.56
N ALA A 88 -13.70 27.79 13.63
CA ALA A 88 -13.97 29.19 13.95
C ALA A 88 -14.48 30.03 12.78
N ARG A 89 -14.30 29.63 11.51
CA ARG A 89 -14.76 30.44 10.36
C ARG A 89 -15.18 29.57 9.18
N TRP A 90 -16.42 29.74 8.74
CA TRP A 90 -17.08 29.04 7.63
C TRP A 90 -16.34 29.09 6.27
N ASN A 91 -15.29 29.90 6.13
CA ASN A 91 -14.54 30.09 4.88
C ASN A 91 -13.04 29.74 4.96
N ASP A 92 -12.50 29.28 6.09
CA ASP A 92 -11.04 29.02 6.24
C ASP A 92 -10.74 27.79 7.12
N PHE A 93 -11.21 26.62 6.67
CA PHE A 93 -11.09 25.37 7.43
C PHE A 93 -9.75 24.64 7.22
N PHE A 94 -8.92 25.05 6.26
CA PHE A 94 -7.80 24.22 5.80
C PHE A 94 -6.45 24.92 5.86
N TRP A 95 -5.43 24.18 6.29
CA TRP A 95 -4.05 24.47 5.96
C TRP A 95 -3.74 23.96 4.57
N ILE A 96 -3.06 24.79 3.78
CA ILE A 96 -2.44 24.36 2.53
C ILE A 96 -0.98 24.05 2.79
N GLY A 97 -0.55 22.87 2.36
CA GLY A 97 0.78 22.35 2.62
C GLY A 97 1.44 21.74 1.41
N GLU A 98 2.66 21.28 1.64
CA GLU A 98 3.48 20.53 0.70
C GLU A 98 3.88 19.19 1.32
N GLY A 99 4.43 18.31 0.51
CA GLY A 99 4.96 17.05 0.99
C GLY A 99 5.89 16.42 -0.01
N ASP A 100 6.58 15.39 0.43
CA ASP A 100 7.44 14.57 -0.40
C ASP A 100 7.32 13.10 0.00
N SER A 101 7.44 12.23 -0.99
CA SER A 101 7.58 10.80 -0.78
C SER A 101 8.70 10.27 -1.65
N TYR A 102 9.57 9.46 -1.09
CA TYR A 102 10.67 8.86 -1.83
C TYR A 102 11.05 7.52 -1.23
N GLY A 103 11.68 6.68 -2.05
CA GLY A 103 11.92 5.33 -1.63
C GLY A 103 12.50 4.43 -2.68
N LEU A 104 12.53 3.16 -2.30
CA LEU A 104 12.98 2.05 -3.12
C LEU A 104 11.93 0.95 -3.08
N GLU A 105 11.66 0.37 -4.24
CA GLU A 105 10.90 -0.86 -4.38
C GLU A 105 11.76 -1.91 -5.06
N ALA A 106 11.74 -3.13 -4.53
CA ALA A 106 12.36 -4.30 -5.14
C ALA A 106 11.34 -5.41 -5.24
N LEU A 107 11.31 -6.11 -6.38
CA LEU A 107 10.39 -7.22 -6.62
C LEU A 107 11.16 -8.36 -7.28
N PHE A 108 11.09 -9.56 -6.69
CA PHE A 108 11.52 -10.79 -7.30
C PHE A 108 10.31 -11.66 -7.60
N GLY A 109 10.11 -11.98 -8.88
CA GLY A 109 8.98 -12.77 -9.37
C GLY A 109 9.42 -14.08 -10.00
N LYS A 110 8.58 -15.11 -9.86
CA LYS A 110 8.69 -16.40 -10.55
C LYS A 110 7.39 -16.72 -11.30
N THR A 111 7.49 -17.07 -12.58
CA THR A 111 6.37 -17.46 -13.45
C THR A 111 6.68 -18.76 -14.21
N GLY A 112 5.66 -19.37 -14.83
CA GLY A 112 5.83 -20.45 -15.82
C GLY A 112 6.02 -21.88 -15.30
N ALA A 113 6.16 -22.08 -13.98
CA ALA A 113 6.36 -23.40 -13.37
C ALA A 113 5.18 -23.84 -12.47
N ARG A 114 5.28 -25.03 -11.87
CA ARG A 114 4.37 -25.50 -10.81
C ARG A 114 4.29 -24.55 -9.63
N MET A 115 5.35 -23.78 -9.40
CA MET A 115 5.44 -22.77 -8.35
C MET A 115 5.55 -21.39 -9.00
N THR A 116 4.60 -20.51 -8.72
CA THR A 116 4.59 -19.12 -9.16
C THR A 116 4.43 -18.20 -7.96
N GLY A 117 4.87 -16.96 -8.08
CA GLY A 117 4.79 -16.03 -6.97
C GLY A 117 5.70 -14.83 -7.11
N HIS A 118 5.69 -13.98 -6.10
CA HIS A 118 6.60 -12.86 -5.99
C HIS A 118 6.89 -12.54 -4.52
N ILE A 119 8.07 -11.98 -4.29
CA ILE A 119 8.42 -11.32 -3.03
C ILE A 119 8.82 -9.87 -3.36
N GLY A 120 8.21 -8.94 -2.65
CA GLY A 120 8.44 -7.51 -2.79
C GLY A 120 8.96 -6.91 -1.49
N TYR A 121 9.79 -5.89 -1.61
CA TYR A 121 10.24 -5.06 -0.50
C TYR A 121 10.11 -3.59 -0.88
N THR A 122 9.52 -2.80 0.00
CA THR A 122 9.37 -1.35 -0.14
C THR A 122 10.01 -0.66 1.06
N LEU A 123 10.89 0.29 0.77
CA LEU A 123 11.40 1.30 1.70
C LEU A 123 10.77 2.63 1.34
N LEU A 124 10.01 3.23 2.26
CA LEU A 124 9.28 4.48 2.01
C LEU A 124 9.60 5.54 3.07
N PHE A 125 9.93 6.73 2.59
CA PHE A 125 9.94 7.97 3.35
C PHE A 125 8.78 8.80 2.79
N SER A 126 7.89 9.29 3.65
CA SER A 126 6.81 10.18 3.23
C SER A 126 6.56 11.22 4.31
N ASN A 127 6.75 12.48 3.96
CA ASN A 127 6.66 13.62 4.87
C ASN A 127 5.61 14.60 4.34
N ARG A 128 4.93 15.26 5.28
CA ARG A 128 4.00 16.35 5.03
C ARG A 128 4.48 17.57 5.78
N LYS A 129 4.23 18.75 5.21
CA LYS A 129 4.59 20.03 5.80
C LYS A 129 3.42 20.99 5.73
N PHE A 130 2.95 21.42 6.89
CA PHE A 130 1.84 22.35 7.06
C PHE A 130 2.21 23.42 8.08
N ALA A 131 1.87 24.68 7.81
CA ALA A 131 2.15 25.81 8.72
C ALA A 131 3.62 25.92 9.19
N GLY A 132 4.58 25.40 8.41
CA GLY A 132 6.01 25.40 8.75
C GLY A 132 6.49 24.16 9.50
N GLU A 133 5.59 23.31 10.00
CA GLU A 133 5.90 22.06 10.70
C GLU A 133 5.95 20.90 9.71
N SER A 134 6.99 20.06 9.80
CA SER A 134 7.17 18.87 8.98
C SER A 134 7.03 17.62 9.84
N PHE A 135 6.20 16.67 9.39
CA PHE A 135 5.94 15.43 10.11
C PHE A 135 5.71 14.26 9.12
N PRO A 136 5.97 13.00 9.52
CA PRO A 136 5.68 11.85 8.66
C PRO A 136 4.18 11.77 8.30
N SER A 137 3.86 11.30 7.11
CA SER A 137 2.48 10.98 6.75
C SER A 137 1.97 9.82 7.62
N SER A 138 0.71 9.83 8.04
CA SER A 138 0.10 8.75 8.87
C SER A 138 0.10 7.38 8.19
N ILE A 139 0.23 7.36 6.86
CA ILE A 139 0.34 6.14 6.04
C ILE A 139 1.79 5.78 5.66
N ALA A 140 2.79 6.49 6.21
CA ALA A 140 4.21 6.31 5.86
C ALA A 140 4.84 5.10 6.55
N ARG A 141 4.55 3.88 6.07
CA ARG A 141 5.23 2.67 6.55
C ARG A 141 6.65 2.60 6.02
N ARG A 142 7.64 2.69 6.93
CA ARG A 142 9.06 2.72 6.55
C ARG A 142 9.47 1.49 5.74
N HIS A 143 9.12 0.31 6.23
CA HIS A 143 9.51 -0.97 5.65
C HIS A 143 8.28 -1.84 5.45
N THR A 144 8.13 -2.41 4.26
CA THR A 144 7.10 -3.42 3.99
C THR A 144 7.70 -4.53 3.14
N VAL A 145 7.51 -5.77 3.55
CA VAL A 145 7.82 -6.97 2.77
C VAL A 145 6.50 -7.68 2.48
N THR A 146 6.25 -7.97 1.21
CA THR A 146 5.10 -8.78 0.78
C THR A 146 5.57 -10.01 0.05
N ALA A 147 4.88 -11.13 0.24
CA ALA A 147 5.18 -12.36 -0.47
C ALA A 147 3.89 -13.07 -0.86
N VAL A 148 3.79 -13.52 -2.11
CA VAL A 148 2.68 -14.35 -2.59
C VAL A 148 3.28 -15.55 -3.29
N LEU A 149 2.80 -16.74 -2.96
CA LEU A 149 3.24 -18.00 -3.55
C LEU A 149 2.02 -18.86 -3.89
N SER A 150 2.04 -19.45 -5.07
CA SER A 150 1.06 -20.43 -5.55
C SER A 150 1.79 -21.67 -6.02
N LEU A 151 1.38 -22.83 -5.51
CA LEU A 151 1.93 -24.15 -5.85
C LEU A 151 0.81 -25.02 -6.43
N SER A 152 0.99 -25.44 -7.67
CA SER A 152 0.10 -26.38 -8.36
C SER A 152 0.73 -27.77 -8.41
N TYR A 153 0.03 -28.76 -7.87
CA TYR A 153 0.44 -30.17 -7.86
C TYR A 153 -0.74 -31.08 -8.22
N GLY A 154 -0.70 -31.66 -9.42
CA GLY A 154 -1.82 -32.42 -9.96
C GLY A 154 -3.06 -31.55 -10.08
N LYS A 155 -4.16 -31.96 -9.45
CA LYS A 155 -5.42 -31.19 -9.40
C LYS A 155 -5.49 -30.21 -8.21
N TRP A 156 -4.43 -30.12 -7.39
CA TRP A 156 -4.39 -29.23 -6.24
C TRP A 156 -3.68 -27.92 -6.56
N THR A 157 -4.19 -26.83 -6.00
CA THR A 157 -3.51 -25.54 -5.95
C THR A 157 -3.51 -25.04 -4.52
N LEU A 158 -2.32 -24.79 -3.98
CA LEU A 158 -2.09 -24.22 -2.66
C LEU A 158 -1.57 -22.80 -2.82
N GLY A 159 -2.10 -21.86 -2.05
CA GLY A 159 -1.71 -20.46 -2.08
C GLY A 159 -1.34 -19.96 -0.70
N THR A 160 -0.34 -19.09 -0.62
CA THR A 160 -0.02 -18.33 0.59
C THR A 160 0.29 -16.88 0.22
N ALA A 161 -0.14 -15.96 1.07
CA ALA A 161 0.15 -14.54 0.97
C ALA A 161 0.55 -14.00 2.34
N GLY A 162 1.69 -13.35 2.43
CA GLY A 162 2.24 -12.82 3.67
C GLY A 162 2.66 -11.37 3.55
N GLU A 163 2.55 -10.65 4.66
CA GLU A 163 3.00 -9.26 4.80
C GLU A 163 3.72 -9.10 6.13
N LEU A 164 4.94 -8.58 6.08
CA LEU A 164 5.69 -8.09 7.23
C LEU A 164 5.84 -6.59 7.06
N ALA A 165 5.30 -5.79 7.97
CA ALA A 165 5.31 -4.34 7.86
C ALA A 165 5.79 -3.68 9.15
N ALA A 166 6.55 -2.60 8.99
CA ALA A 166 6.79 -1.63 10.05
C ALA A 166 5.48 -0.92 10.43
N GLY A 167 5.49 -0.27 11.59
CA GLY A 167 4.34 0.47 12.07
C GLY A 167 3.97 1.68 11.21
N ASN A 168 2.73 2.13 11.37
CA ASN A 168 2.28 3.42 10.85
C ASN A 168 2.66 4.53 11.83
N PRO A 169 3.10 5.71 11.36
CA PRO A 169 3.17 6.89 12.20
C PRO A 169 1.79 7.29 12.74
N TYR A 170 1.72 7.67 14.01
CA TYR A 170 0.51 8.18 14.65
C TYR A 170 0.86 9.30 15.63
N THR A 171 -0.12 10.17 15.93
CA THR A 171 0.03 11.28 16.88
C THR A 171 -0.43 10.81 18.27
N PRO A 172 0.48 10.63 19.25
CA PRO A 172 0.05 10.38 20.62
C PRO A 172 -0.53 11.65 21.25
N ASN A 173 -1.43 11.48 22.21
CA ASN A 173 -2.09 12.59 22.90
C ASN A 173 -1.11 13.66 23.42
N GLY A 174 -1.35 14.91 22.99
CA GLY A 174 -0.57 16.07 23.40
C GLY A 174 0.90 16.06 22.96
N LYS A 175 1.29 15.16 22.05
CA LYS A 175 2.66 15.08 21.48
C LYS A 175 2.69 15.61 20.05
N GLU A 176 3.90 15.77 19.54
CA GLU A 176 4.16 16.16 18.15
C GLU A 176 3.47 15.20 17.17
N ARG A 177 2.99 15.76 16.05
CA ARG A 177 2.25 15.03 15.03
C ARG A 177 3.07 13.87 14.47
N ASN A 178 2.45 12.70 14.40
CA ASN A 178 3.02 11.48 13.82
C ASN A 178 4.42 11.13 14.38
N SER A 179 4.65 11.41 15.65
CA SER A 179 5.96 11.25 16.33
C SER A 179 6.23 9.84 16.86
N ARG A 180 5.26 8.93 16.83
CA ARG A 180 5.40 7.52 17.23
C ARG A 180 4.92 6.60 16.12
N GLU A 181 5.42 5.37 16.14
CA GLU A 181 5.03 4.32 15.19
C GLU A 181 4.29 3.20 15.92
N THR A 182 3.32 2.59 15.25
CA THR A 182 2.66 1.37 15.76
C THR A 182 3.63 0.21 15.88
N GLU A 183 3.24 -0.86 16.56
CA GLU A 183 4.05 -2.08 16.56
C GLU A 183 4.15 -2.66 15.13
N PRO A 184 5.32 -3.17 14.72
CA PRO A 184 5.46 -3.91 13.48
C PRO A 184 4.65 -5.20 13.55
N TYR A 185 4.18 -5.68 12.42
CA TYR A 185 3.33 -6.86 12.38
C TYR A 185 3.65 -7.81 11.24
N PHE A 186 3.26 -9.08 11.44
CA PHE A 186 3.27 -10.10 10.43
C PHE A 186 1.86 -10.68 10.24
N ARG A 187 1.37 -10.65 9.00
CA ARG A 187 0.12 -11.27 8.58
C ARG A 187 0.40 -12.37 7.57
N LEU A 188 -0.32 -13.47 7.71
CA LEU A 188 -0.24 -14.61 6.80
C LEU A 188 -1.64 -15.11 6.47
N ASP A 189 -1.89 -15.32 5.18
CA ASP A 189 -3.11 -15.87 4.63
C ASP A 189 -2.75 -17.17 3.89
N ILE A 190 -3.56 -18.21 4.05
CA ILE A 190 -3.36 -19.50 3.37
C ILE A 190 -4.62 -19.93 2.64
N SER A 191 -4.45 -20.63 1.53
CA SER A 191 -5.56 -21.17 0.75
C SER A 191 -5.21 -22.48 0.10
N GLY A 192 -6.23 -23.29 -0.16
CA GLY A 192 -6.12 -24.55 -0.87
C GLY A 192 -7.36 -24.80 -1.71
N SER A 193 -7.17 -25.33 -2.90
CA SER A 193 -8.25 -25.71 -3.80
C SER A 193 -7.92 -26.98 -4.56
N ARG A 194 -8.96 -27.67 -5.02
CA ARG A 194 -8.82 -28.89 -5.81
C ARG A 194 -9.77 -28.90 -6.98
N ALA A 195 -9.28 -29.04 -8.21
CA ALA A 195 -10.11 -29.26 -9.38
C ALA A 195 -10.67 -30.70 -9.41
N ILE A 196 -11.97 -30.83 -9.72
CA ILE A 196 -12.71 -32.10 -9.78
C ILE A 196 -13.51 -32.11 -11.09
N GLY A 197 -13.49 -33.24 -11.80
CA GLY A 197 -14.14 -33.38 -13.12
C GLY A 197 -13.21 -33.10 -14.30
N GLU A 198 -13.76 -33.24 -15.51
CA GLU A 198 -13.05 -33.06 -16.79
C GLU A 198 -13.84 -32.16 -17.75
N LYS A 199 -15.09 -32.51 -18.07
CA LYS A 199 -15.98 -31.68 -18.92
C LYS A 199 -16.60 -30.51 -18.15
N VAL A 200 -17.04 -30.78 -16.92
CA VAL A 200 -17.48 -29.77 -15.96
C VAL A 200 -16.46 -29.80 -14.84
N VAL A 201 -15.68 -28.74 -14.70
CA VAL A 201 -14.65 -28.65 -13.66
C VAL A 201 -15.22 -27.87 -12.48
N ILE A 202 -15.30 -28.55 -11.34
CA ILE A 202 -15.71 -27.98 -10.06
C ILE A 202 -14.47 -27.86 -9.18
N THR A 203 -14.23 -26.68 -8.64
CA THR A 203 -13.07 -26.37 -7.80
C THR A 203 -13.54 -25.86 -6.44
N PRO A 204 -13.81 -26.76 -5.47
CA PRO A 204 -13.91 -26.36 -4.08
C PRO A 204 -12.60 -25.72 -3.60
N TYR A 205 -12.73 -24.69 -2.76
CA TYR A 205 -11.61 -24.04 -2.12
C TYR A 205 -11.90 -23.71 -0.65
N LEU A 206 -10.82 -23.68 0.13
CA LEU A 206 -10.76 -23.19 1.51
C LEU A 206 -9.71 -22.09 1.56
N SER A 207 -10.03 -20.98 2.21
CA SER A 207 -9.08 -19.91 2.50
C SER A 207 -9.19 -19.53 3.98
N ILE A 208 -8.05 -19.28 4.62
CA ILE A 208 -7.99 -18.77 5.97
C ILE A 208 -7.17 -17.48 5.92
N ILE A 209 -7.84 -16.38 6.19
CA ILE A 209 -7.24 -15.06 6.20
C ILE A 209 -6.74 -14.76 7.62
N ASN A 210 -5.53 -14.21 7.73
CA ASN A 210 -4.90 -13.76 8.96
C ASN A 210 -4.71 -14.91 9.98
N ILE A 211 -4.03 -15.98 9.57
CA ILE A 211 -3.74 -17.14 10.45
C ILE A 211 -2.86 -16.77 11.63
N THR A 212 -2.10 -15.67 11.54
CA THR A 212 -1.31 -15.12 12.65
C THR A 212 -2.18 -14.46 13.70
N ASN A 213 -3.48 -14.30 13.44
CA ASN A 213 -4.44 -13.61 14.31
C ASN A 213 -3.95 -12.22 14.70
N HIS A 214 -3.25 -11.54 13.78
CA HIS A 214 -2.78 -10.20 14.01
C HIS A 214 -3.98 -9.26 14.11
N LYS A 215 -4.07 -8.50 15.20
CA LYS A 215 -5.22 -7.64 15.44
C LYS A 215 -4.96 -6.29 14.77
N ASN A 216 -5.76 -5.96 13.76
CA ASN A 216 -5.67 -4.66 13.11
C ASN A 216 -5.93 -3.55 14.13
N ILE A 217 -5.05 -2.56 14.16
CA ILE A 217 -5.25 -1.36 14.95
C ILE A 217 -6.06 -0.42 14.07
N PHE A 218 -7.34 -0.28 14.39
CA PHE A 218 -8.23 0.60 13.65
C PHE A 218 -8.10 2.05 14.10
N ASP A 219 -7.70 2.23 15.36
CA ASP A 219 -7.75 3.51 16.04
C ASP A 219 -6.88 3.45 17.30
N TYR A 220 -6.26 4.56 17.64
CA TYR A 220 -5.59 4.78 18.93
C TYR A 220 -6.49 5.70 19.74
N SER A 221 -7.13 5.15 20.78
CA SER A 221 -7.82 6.02 21.72
C SER A 221 -6.82 6.90 22.46
N ALA A 222 -7.34 7.99 23.03
CA ALA A 222 -6.65 8.93 23.91
C ALA A 222 -5.76 8.29 25.01
N ASP A 223 -6.00 7.03 25.37
CA ASP A 223 -5.28 6.29 26.42
C ASP A 223 -4.23 5.32 25.87
N GLU A 224 -3.74 5.51 24.63
CA GLU A 224 -2.77 4.63 23.94
C GLU A 224 -3.26 3.17 23.78
N THR A 225 -4.56 2.92 24.00
CA THR A 225 -5.18 1.60 23.81
C THR A 225 -5.67 1.45 22.37
N ALA A 226 -5.04 0.53 21.63
CA ALA A 226 -5.43 0.17 20.27
C ALA A 226 -6.79 -0.53 20.24
N LYS A 227 -7.75 -0.01 19.47
CA LYS A 227 -8.98 -0.74 19.13
C LYS A 227 -8.62 -1.85 18.13
N LYS A 228 -8.80 -3.09 18.58
CA LYS A 228 -8.36 -4.31 17.89
C LYS A 228 -9.46 -4.88 16.98
N GLY A 229 -9.10 -5.19 15.74
CA GLY A 229 -10.01 -5.67 14.70
C GLY A 229 -10.37 -7.15 14.69
N LEU A 230 -11.18 -7.51 13.69
CA LEU A 230 -11.73 -8.86 13.48
C LEU A 230 -10.60 -9.91 13.34
N PRO A 231 -10.73 -11.07 14.02
CA PRO A 231 -9.71 -12.12 14.02
C PRO A 231 -9.74 -12.94 12.72
N LEU A 232 -8.96 -14.02 12.70
CA LEU A 232 -8.91 -15.09 11.68
C LEU A 232 -10.28 -15.32 10.99
N ILE A 233 -10.32 -15.17 9.67
CA ILE A 233 -11.56 -15.27 8.88
C ILE A 233 -11.48 -16.48 7.94
N PRO A 234 -12.22 -17.57 8.21
CA PRO A 234 -12.29 -18.71 7.32
C PRO A 234 -13.33 -18.48 6.21
N PHE A 235 -13.00 -18.90 4.99
CA PHE A 235 -13.90 -18.87 3.84
C PHE A 235 -13.88 -20.21 3.13
N VAL A 236 -15.06 -20.70 2.77
CA VAL A 236 -15.26 -21.88 1.92
C VAL A 236 -16.10 -21.48 0.73
N GLY A 237 -15.76 -21.98 -0.45
CA GLY A 237 -16.54 -21.74 -1.65
C GLY A 237 -16.29 -22.76 -2.74
N ILE A 238 -17.06 -22.65 -3.82
CA ILE A 238 -16.98 -23.53 -4.99
C ILE A 238 -16.97 -22.66 -6.24
N ARG A 239 -16.05 -22.93 -7.16
CA ARG A 239 -16.01 -22.33 -8.51
C ARG A 239 -16.28 -23.40 -9.55
N GLY A 240 -17.19 -23.14 -10.49
CA GLY A 240 -17.44 -24.00 -11.64
C GLY A 240 -16.95 -23.37 -12.94
N SER A 241 -16.41 -24.18 -13.84
CA SER A 241 -16.23 -23.84 -15.26
C SER A 241 -16.80 -24.97 -16.11
N PHE A 242 -17.61 -24.61 -17.11
CA PHE A 242 -18.30 -25.50 -18.03
C PHE A 242 -17.77 -25.34 -19.46
#